data_AF-A0A660UDR9-F1
#
_entry.id   AF-A0A660UDR9-F1
#
_cell.length_a   1.000
_cell.length_b   1.000
_cell.length_c   1.000
_cell.angle_alpha   90.00
_cell.angle_beta   90.00
_cell.angle_gamma   90.00
#
_symmetry.space_group_name_H-M   'P 1'
#
loop_
_entity.id
_entity.type
_entity.pdbx_description
1 polymer ?
#
loop_
_entity_poly.entity_id
_entity_poly.type
_entity_poly.pdbx_seq_one_letter_code
_entity_poly.pdbx_strand_id
1 'polypeptide(L)'
;MGGEVRDLTFERLLSFKLKVPMDVVLVDLWFLDGRMEGWARAERRFALAGSLIRRNFMTDIISALEFSDLWMRVKELFDLRSIDDVLRFCRRFYDYAIERRGFPPGRGSADGDNR
;
A
#
# COMPACT_ATOMS: atom_id res chain seq x y z
N MET A 1 17.62 -14.30 2.52
CA MET A 1 16.53 -14.11 3.51
C MET A 1 15.90 -12.72 3.46
N GLY A 2 16.64 -11.61 3.60
CA GLY A 2 16.02 -10.27 3.63
C GLY A 2 15.30 -9.82 2.34
N GLY A 3 15.72 -10.28 1.15
CA GLY A 3 15.04 -9.99 -0.12
C GLY A 3 13.71 -10.73 -0.28
N GLU A 4 13.68 -12.02 0.05
CA GLU A 4 12.51 -12.90 -0.09
C GLU A 4 11.31 -12.44 0.77
N VAL A 5 11.56 -12.01 2.02
CA VAL A 5 10.50 -11.46 2.89
C VAL A 5 9.91 -10.17 2.33
N ARG A 6 10.71 -9.34 1.66
CA ARG A 6 10.24 -8.10 1.02
C ARG A 6 9.37 -8.41 -0.18
N ASP A 7 9.81 -9.32 -1.04
CA ASP A 7 9.04 -9.77 -2.21
C ASP A 7 7.69 -10.35 -1.79
N LEU A 8 7.65 -11.20 -0.76
CA LEU A 8 6.39 -11.74 -0.22
C LEU A 8 5.46 -10.65 0.32
N THR A 9 6.01 -9.60 0.93
CA THR A 9 5.23 -8.44 1.38
C THR A 9 4.61 -7.71 0.19
N PHE A 10 5.39 -7.47 -0.86
CA PHE A 10 4.91 -6.81 -2.07
C PHE A 10 3.86 -7.63 -2.81
N GLU A 11 4.06 -8.94 -2.95
CA GLU A 11 3.04 -9.85 -3.52
C GLU A 11 1.76 -9.83 -2.70
N ARG A 12 1.88 -9.82 -1.37
CA ARG A 12 0.70 -9.73 -0.51
C ARG A 12 -0.03 -8.40 -0.70
N LEU A 13 0.68 -7.28 -0.80
CA LEU A 13 0.08 -5.98 -1.11
C LEU A 13 -0.62 -5.98 -2.47
N LEU A 14 0.00 -6.56 -3.50
CA LEU A 14 -0.58 -6.69 -4.85
C LEU A 14 -1.81 -7.61 -4.90
N SER A 15 -2.01 -8.47 -3.91
CA SER A 15 -3.17 -9.37 -3.84
C SER A 15 -4.47 -8.65 -3.44
N PHE A 16 -4.38 -7.46 -2.86
CA PHE A 16 -5.57 -6.71 -2.43
C PHE A 16 -6.24 -5.97 -3.59
N LYS A 17 -7.56 -6.06 -3.64
CA LYS A 17 -8.39 -5.29 -4.57
C LYS A 17 -8.69 -3.92 -3.98
N LEU A 18 -7.97 -2.90 -4.45
CA LEU A 18 -8.16 -1.50 -4.08
C LEU A 18 -8.94 -0.76 -5.18
N LYS A 19 -9.76 0.22 -4.77
CA LYS A 19 -10.47 1.13 -5.69
C LYS A 19 -9.66 2.35 -6.11
N VAL A 20 -8.54 2.58 -5.43
CA VAL A 20 -7.62 3.70 -5.69
C VAL A 20 -6.18 3.16 -5.74
N PRO A 21 -5.22 3.93 -6.26
CA PRO A 21 -3.81 3.55 -6.26
C PRO A 21 -3.28 3.20 -4.86
N MET A 22 -2.33 2.26 -4.79
CA MET A 22 -1.77 1.75 -3.53
C MET A 22 -1.10 2.87 -2.72
N ASP A 23 -0.33 3.74 -3.35
CA ASP A 23 0.31 4.88 -2.69
C ASP A 23 -0.66 5.83 -2.00
N VAL A 24 -1.80 6.12 -2.63
CA VAL A 24 -2.88 6.92 -2.04
C VAL A 24 -3.37 6.27 -0.75
N VAL A 25 -3.56 4.95 -0.73
CA VAL A 25 -3.96 4.21 0.48
C VAL A 25 -2.88 4.26 1.55
N LEU A 26 -1.62 3.96 1.21
CA LEU A 26 -0.54 3.89 2.19
C LEU A 26 -0.22 5.26 2.82
N VAL A 27 -0.27 6.34 2.03
CA VAL A 27 -0.12 7.71 2.53
C VAL A 27 -1.28 8.10 3.46
N ASP A 28 -2.52 7.76 3.09
CA ASP A 28 -3.68 8.02 3.95
C ASP A 28 -3.59 7.29 5.29
N LEU A 29 -3.24 5.99 5.25
CA LEU A 29 -3.03 5.19 6.44
C LEU A 29 -1.88 5.70 7.31
N TRP A 30 -0.80 6.24 6.72
CA TRP A 30 0.27 6.88 7.48
C TRP A 30 -0.24 8.02 8.36
N PHE A 31 -0.99 8.95 7.78
CA PHE A 31 -1.54 10.08 8.55
C PHE A 31 -2.57 9.64 9.59
N LEU A 32 -3.41 8.66 9.27
CA LEU A 32 -4.39 8.14 10.21
C LEU A 32 -3.72 7.41 11.38
N ASP A 33 -2.79 6.51 11.08
CA ASP A 33 -2.10 5.70 12.07
C ASP A 33 -1.26 6.55 13.03
N GLY A 34 -0.63 7.62 12.53
CA GLY A 34 0.09 8.58 13.39
C GLY A 34 -0.79 9.28 14.42
N ARG A 35 -2.10 9.42 14.17
CA ARG A 35 -3.06 9.96 15.17
C ARG A 35 -3.47 8.94 16.23
N MET A 36 -3.07 7.69 16.08
CA MET A 36 -3.46 6.57 16.95
C MET A 36 -2.26 5.93 17.64
N GLU A 37 -1.11 6.63 17.72
CA GLU A 37 0.14 6.06 18.24
C GLU A 37 0.01 5.47 19.65
N GLY A 38 -0.82 6.07 20.51
CA GLY A 38 -1.09 5.59 21.87
C GLY A 38 -2.20 4.54 22.02
N TRP A 39 -2.85 4.13 20.92
CA TRP A 39 -3.96 3.17 20.97
C TRP A 39 -3.44 1.73 21.00
N ALA A 40 -4.23 0.81 21.56
CA ALA A 40 -3.90 -0.61 21.51
C ALA A 40 -3.90 -1.11 20.05
N ARG A 41 -3.00 -2.06 19.72
CA ARG A 41 -2.86 -2.58 18.35
C ARG A 41 -4.19 -3.08 17.77
N ALA A 42 -5.01 -3.75 18.57
CA ALA A 42 -6.32 -4.26 18.15
C ALA A 42 -7.27 -3.10 17.77
N GLU A 43 -7.33 -2.05 18.57
CA GLU A 43 -8.17 -0.87 18.32
C GLU A 43 -7.71 -0.12 17.08
N ARG A 44 -6.39 0.08 16.93
CA ARG A 44 -5.78 0.68 15.72
C ARG A 44 -6.16 -0.10 14.47
N ARG A 45 -6.06 -1.43 14.51
CA ARG A 45 -6.45 -2.31 13.40
C ARG A 45 -7.89 -2.07 12.98
N PHE A 46 -8.83 -2.03 13.92
CA PHE A 46 -10.24 -1.79 13.62
C PHE A 46 -10.48 -0.38 13.07
N ALA A 47 -9.83 0.63 13.64
CA ALA A 47 -9.97 2.02 13.21
C ALA A 47 -9.43 2.26 11.79
N LEU A 48 -8.28 1.67 11.45
CA LEU A 48 -7.70 1.71 10.10
C LEU A 48 -8.62 0.98 9.11
N ALA A 49 -9.09 -0.22 9.45
CA ALA A 49 -9.98 -1.01 8.58
C ALA A 49 -11.30 -0.27 8.31
N GLY A 50 -11.91 0.29 9.36
CA GLY A 50 -13.10 1.12 9.21
C GLY A 50 -12.86 2.37 8.34
N SER A 51 -11.66 2.93 8.38
CA SER A 51 -11.30 4.09 7.54
C SER A 51 -11.14 3.71 6.06
N LEU A 52 -10.57 2.54 5.76
CA LEU A 52 -10.50 2.00 4.39
C LEU A 52 -11.89 1.84 3.77
N ILE A 53 -12.87 1.35 4.56
CA ILE A 53 -14.25 1.19 4.12
C ILE A 53 -14.95 2.55 3.98
N ARG A 54 -14.87 3.44 4.99
CA ARG A 54 -15.51 4.76 4.96
C ARG A 54 -15.03 5.64 3.81
N ARG A 55 -13.74 5.56 3.47
CA ARG A 55 -13.14 6.28 2.33
C ARG A 55 -13.37 5.59 0.98
N ASN A 56 -14.08 4.46 0.97
CA ASN A 56 -14.38 3.68 -0.22
C ASN A 56 -13.10 3.22 -0.96
N PHE A 57 -12.01 2.94 -0.25
CA PHE A 57 -10.80 2.34 -0.82
C PHE A 57 -10.98 0.83 -1.03
N MET A 58 -11.77 0.20 -0.15
CA MET A 58 -12.15 -1.21 -0.18
C MET A 58 -13.63 -1.33 0.22
N THR A 59 -14.28 -2.44 -0.17
CA THR A 59 -15.67 -2.72 0.22
C THR A 59 -15.81 -3.95 1.10
N ASP A 60 -14.83 -4.86 1.06
CA ASP A 60 -14.85 -6.08 1.86
C ASP A 60 -14.19 -5.83 3.23
N ILE A 61 -14.95 -6.11 4.30
CA ILE A 61 -14.51 -5.85 5.67
C ILE A 61 -13.35 -6.76 6.09
N ILE A 62 -13.33 -8.00 5.63
CA ILE A 62 -12.27 -8.96 5.97
C ILE A 62 -10.96 -8.51 5.32
N SER A 63 -10.99 -8.17 4.03
CA SER A 63 -9.84 -7.63 3.30
C SER A 63 -9.33 -6.33 3.92
N ALA A 64 -10.21 -5.44 4.39
CA ALA A 64 -9.81 -4.21 5.08
C ALA A 64 -9.10 -4.49 6.42
N LEU A 65 -9.56 -5.49 7.17
CA LEU A 65 -8.92 -5.93 8.42
C LEU A 65 -7.56 -6.58 8.19
N GLU A 66 -7.44 -7.37 7.13
CA GLU A 66 -6.16 -7.97 6.71
C GLU A 66 -5.18 -6.92 6.22
N PHE A 67 -5.63 -5.98 5.39
CA PHE A 67 -4.82 -4.88 4.89
C PHE A 67 -4.31 -4.01 6.05
N SER A 68 -5.18 -3.70 7.01
CA SER A 68 -4.81 -2.89 8.18
C SER A 68 -3.77 -3.58 9.07
N ASP A 69 -3.87 -4.90 9.24
CA ASP A 69 -2.84 -5.64 9.96
C ASP A 69 -1.52 -5.71 9.17
N LEU A 70 -1.60 -5.91 7.85
CA LEU A 70 -0.43 -5.89 6.99
C LEU A 70 0.27 -4.54 7.02
N TRP A 71 -0.47 -3.42 6.98
CA TRP A 71 0.09 -2.08 7.07
C TRP A 71 0.93 -1.89 8.34
N MET A 72 0.40 -2.28 9.50
CA MET A 72 1.13 -2.18 10.76
C MET A 72 2.42 -3.01 10.73
N ARG A 73 2.37 -4.23 10.16
CA ARG A 73 3.57 -5.07 9.98
C ARG A 73 4.57 -4.47 9.00
N VAL A 74 4.09 -3.86 7.91
CA VAL A 74 4.94 -3.17 6.91
C VAL A 74 5.70 -2.03 7.57
N LYS A 75 5.03 -1.21 8.39
CA LYS A 75 5.71 -0.14 9.13
C LYS A 75 6.83 -0.65 10.01
N GLU A 76 6.58 -1.71 10.77
CA GLU A 76 7.56 -2.33 11.67
C GLU A 76 8.72 -2.96 10.89
N LEU A 77 8.41 -3.75 9.87
CA LEU A 77 9.39 -4.51 9.09
C LEU A 77 10.32 -3.63 8.25
N PHE A 78 9.79 -2.52 7.72
CA PHE A 78 10.53 -1.60 6.86
C PHE A 78 10.99 -0.34 7.59
N ASP A 79 10.76 -0.25 8.91
CA ASP A 79 11.11 0.88 9.76
C ASP A 79 10.62 2.23 9.20
N LEU A 80 9.34 2.27 8.79
CA LEU A 80 8.74 3.47 8.21
C LEU A 80 8.45 4.48 9.33
N ARG A 81 9.31 5.50 9.49
CA ARG A 81 9.24 6.50 10.57
C ARG A 81 8.82 7.88 10.10
N SER A 82 8.90 8.13 8.81
CA SER A 82 8.54 9.41 8.19
C SER A 82 7.67 9.20 6.95
N ILE A 83 7.01 10.27 6.50
CA ILE A 83 6.28 10.25 5.23
C ILE A 83 7.23 9.96 4.05
N ASP A 84 8.48 10.42 4.11
CA ASP A 84 9.48 10.14 3.07
C ASP A 84 9.83 8.65 3.01
N ASP A 85 9.83 7.93 4.14
CA ASP A 85 10.00 6.47 4.15
C ASP A 85 8.84 5.77 3.43
N VAL A 86 7.61 6.22 3.67
CA VAL A 86 6.41 5.70 2.99
C VAL A 86 6.49 5.95 1.49
N LEU A 87 6.87 7.16 1.06
CA LEU A 87 7.01 7.47 -0.37
C LEU A 87 8.12 6.65 -1.04
N ARG A 88 9.26 6.47 -0.36
CA ARG A 88 10.34 5.58 -0.83
C ARG A 88 9.89 4.12 -0.91
N PHE A 89 9.08 3.66 0.05
CA PHE A 89 8.48 2.33 0.03
C PHE A 89 7.53 2.17 -1.16
N CYS A 90 6.63 3.12 -1.39
CA CYS A 90 5.72 3.12 -2.53
C CYS A 90 6.46 3.07 -3.87
N ARG A 91 7.53 3.86 -4.03
CA ARG A 91 8.36 3.81 -5.24
C ARG A 91 8.94 2.41 -5.48
N ARG A 92 9.57 1.82 -4.46
CA ARG A 92 10.13 0.46 -4.55
C ARG A 92 9.05 -0.60 -4.82
N PHE A 93 7.86 -0.42 -4.26
CA PHE A 93 6.72 -1.28 -4.53
C PHE A 93 6.26 -1.19 -5.99
N TYR A 94 6.21 0.01 -6.58
CA TYR A 94 5.89 0.19 -7.99
C TYR A 94 6.96 -0.36 -8.92
N ASP A 95 8.24 -0.11 -8.62
CA ASP A 95 9.36 -0.67 -9.37
C ASP A 95 9.25 -2.21 -9.40
N TYR A 96 8.99 -2.83 -8.23
CA TYR A 96 8.74 -4.27 -8.13
C TYR A 96 7.53 -4.73 -8.95
N ALA A 97 6.40 -4.03 -8.86
CA ALA A 97 5.18 -4.39 -9.59
C ALA A 97 5.38 -4.31 -11.11
N ILE A 98 6.13 -3.31 -11.58
CA ILE A 98 6.53 -3.14 -12.98
C ILE A 98 7.41 -4.31 -13.44
N GLU A 99 8.47 -4.62 -12.69
CA GLU A 99 9.40 -5.72 -12.99
C GLU A 99 8.70 -7.09 -13.04
N ARG A 100 7.80 -7.35 -12.09
CA ARG A 100 7.05 -8.62 -11.99
C ARG A 100 5.92 -8.77 -13.01
N ARG A 101 5.24 -7.69 -13.38
CA ARG A 101 4.07 -7.73 -14.29
C ARG A 101 4.37 -7.30 -15.72
N GLY A 102 5.61 -6.90 -16.03
CA GLY A 102 6.01 -6.50 -17.39
C GLY A 102 5.33 -5.22 -17.88
N PHE A 103 4.85 -4.35 -17.00
CA PHE A 103 4.27 -3.06 -17.39
C PHE A 103 5.41 -2.08 -17.69
N PRO A 104 5.68 -1.67 -18.94
CA PRO A 104 6.66 -0.63 -19.18
C PRO A 104 6.16 0.69 -18.56
N PRO A 105 7.02 1.48 -17.91
CA PRO A 105 6.66 2.84 -17.52
C PRO A 105 6.30 3.60 -18.80
N GLY A 106 5.10 4.17 -18.83
CA GLY A 106 4.44 4.89 -19.92
C GLY A 106 5.24 5.10 -21.21
N ARG A 107 4.90 4.35 -22.28
CA ARG A 107 4.87 5.01 -23.59
C ARG A 107 3.60 5.84 -23.63
N GLY A 108 3.76 7.14 -23.44
CA GLY A 108 2.78 8.10 -23.91
C GLY A 108 2.46 7.78 -25.37
N SER A 109 1.18 7.80 -25.69
CA SER A 109 0.69 7.85 -27.05
C SER A 109 1.28 9.11 -27.70
N ALA A 110 2.40 8.94 -28.39
CA ALA A 110 2.94 9.90 -29.33
C ALA A 110 3.26 9.11 -30.60
N ASP A 111 2.83 9.68 -31.71
CA ASP A 111 2.80 9.17 -33.08
C ASP A 111 1.62 8.23 -33.34
N GLY A 112 0.48 8.71 -33.83
CA GLY A 112 0.37 9.70 -34.90
C GLY A 112 -0.05 8.94 -36.13
N ASP A 113 -1.36 8.74 -36.22
CA ASP A 113 -2.07 8.27 -37.39
C ASP A 113 -1.69 9.17 -38.58
N ASN A 114 -0.98 8.61 -39.56
CA ASN A 114 -0.83 9.22 -40.87
C ASN A 114 -0.49 8.16 -41.92
N ARG A 115 -1.51 7.44 -42.37
CA ARG A 115 -1.59 6.86 -43.72
C ARG A 115 -3.00 6.98 -44.26
#